data_AF-A0A7S3P0W2-F1
#
_entry.id   AF-A0A7S3P0W2-F1
#
_cell.length_a   1.000
_cell.length_b   1.000
_cell.length_c   1.000
_cell.angle_alpha   90.00
_cell.angle_beta   90.00
_cell.angle_gamma   90.00
#
_symmetry.space_group_name_H-M   'P 1'
#
loop_
_entity.id
_entity.type
_entity.pdbx_description
1 polymer ?
#
loop_
_entity_poly.entity_id
_entity_poly.type
_entity_poly.pdbx_seq_one_letter_code
_entity_poly.pdbx_strand_id
1 'polypeptide(L)'
;FSQRTIFNKLMKTKMPTSLIKTPARAFSGGFYNHRSAEDNVEETPFEFTEENYKEIKRILNKFPENYKQSGIIHLCFLAQKQNNNFLTLSAMNKVAKILEVPPISVYEVTSFYTMFNREPVGKYHLQVC
;
A
#
# COMPACT_ATOMS: atom_id res chain seq x y z
N PHE A 1 38.23 57.00 -23.26
CA PHE A 1 37.33 57.04 -22.09
C PHE A 1 35.94 56.64 -22.55
N SER A 2 35.24 55.68 -21.97
CA SER A 2 35.56 54.89 -20.80
C SER A 2 34.39 53.92 -20.66
N GLN A 3 34.67 52.62 -20.76
CA GLN A 3 34.10 51.49 -20.00
C GLN A 3 32.57 51.38 -19.72
N ARG A 4 31.73 52.32 -20.13
CA ARG A 4 30.31 52.40 -19.75
C ARG A 4 29.40 51.59 -20.68
N THR A 5 29.80 51.33 -21.92
CA THR A 5 28.96 50.61 -22.89
C THR A 5 29.00 49.09 -22.69
N ILE A 6 30.10 48.55 -22.15
CA ILE A 6 30.22 47.11 -21.86
C ILE A 6 29.48 46.77 -20.55
N PHE A 7 29.51 47.67 -19.56
CA PHE A 7 28.89 47.45 -18.25
C PHE A 7 27.35 47.33 -18.33
N ASN A 8 26.70 48.09 -19.21
CA ASN A 8 25.23 48.04 -19.36
C ASN A 8 24.71 46.79 -20.10
N LYS A 9 25.59 46.04 -20.79
CA LYS A 9 25.21 44.76 -21.44
C LYS A 9 25.29 43.58 -20.46
N LEU A 10 25.98 43.74 -19.31
CA LEU A 10 26.17 42.68 -18.32
C LEU A 10 25.14 42.68 -17.18
N MET A 11 24.30 43.72 -17.05
CA MET A 11 23.27 43.80 -15.98
C MET A 11 21.83 43.53 -16.47
N LYS A 12 21.67 42.83 -17.60
CA LYS A 12 20.34 42.45 -18.16
C LYS A 12 20.09 40.95 -18.23
N THR A 13 20.90 40.12 -17.57
CA THR A 13 20.55 38.72 -17.33
C THR A 13 19.75 38.63 -16.03
N LYS A 14 18.43 38.86 -16.12
CA LYS A 14 17.51 38.34 -15.11
C LYS A 14 17.61 36.82 -15.17
N MET A 15 18.45 36.23 -14.31
CA MET A 15 18.38 34.80 -14.02
C MET A 15 16.97 34.51 -13.51
N PRO A 16 16.27 33.51 -14.08
CA PRO A 16 14.89 33.24 -13.73
C PRO A 16 14.82 32.82 -12.26
N THR A 17 14.00 33.52 -11.47
CA THR A 17 13.65 33.20 -10.08
C THR A 17 12.81 31.91 -9.95
N SER A 18 12.98 30.94 -10.85
CA SER A 18 12.14 29.74 -10.95
C SER A 18 12.87 28.43 -10.69
N LEU A 19 14.11 28.45 -10.19
CA LEU A 19 14.93 27.23 -10.00
C LEU A 19 15.02 26.73 -8.56
N ILE A 20 14.15 27.22 -7.67
CA ILE A 20 13.91 26.55 -6.39
C ILE A 20 12.49 26.00 -6.44
N LYS A 21 12.29 24.95 -7.25
CA LYS A 21 11.24 23.99 -6.93
C LYS A 21 11.70 23.31 -5.65
N THR A 22 11.28 23.83 -4.50
CA THR A 22 11.23 23.01 -3.28
C THR A 22 10.59 21.69 -3.70
N PRO A 23 11.25 20.52 -3.56
CA PRO A 23 10.51 19.29 -3.66
C PRO A 23 9.45 19.44 -2.56
N ALA A 24 8.17 19.50 -2.97
CA ALA A 24 7.11 19.28 -2.00
C ALA A 24 7.53 18.01 -1.29
N ARG A 25 7.77 18.10 0.02
CA ARG A 25 7.97 16.93 0.86
C ARG A 25 6.74 16.10 0.56
N ALA A 26 6.86 15.11 -0.32
CA ALA A 26 5.78 14.19 -0.57
C ALA A 26 5.63 13.53 0.79
N PHE A 27 4.61 13.96 1.53
CA PHE A 27 4.23 13.28 2.75
C PHE A 27 4.00 11.85 2.28
N SER A 28 4.85 10.92 2.74
CA SER A 28 4.91 9.54 2.23
C SER A 28 3.69 8.73 2.68
N GLY A 29 2.52 9.36 2.80
CA GLY A 29 1.27 8.69 3.05
C GLY A 29 0.89 7.91 1.79
N GLY A 30 0.91 6.58 1.89
CA GLY A 30 0.38 5.72 0.84
C GLY A 30 -1.09 6.05 0.56
N PHE A 31 -1.53 5.86 -0.68
CA PHE A 31 -2.92 6.12 -1.06
C PHE A 31 -3.87 5.17 -0.31
N TYR A 32 -4.84 5.69 0.45
CA TYR A 32 -5.80 4.84 1.19
C TYR A 32 -6.88 4.20 0.30
N ASN A 33 -7.23 4.87 -0.80
CA ASN A 33 -8.16 4.34 -1.79
C ASN A 33 -7.43 3.44 -2.78
N HIS A 34 -8.10 2.37 -3.20
CA HIS A 34 -7.59 1.51 -4.27
C HIS A 34 -7.67 2.23 -5.62
N ARG A 35 -6.62 2.09 -6.44
CA ARG A 35 -6.61 2.44 -7.86
C ARG A 35 -6.12 1.21 -8.61
N SER A 36 -6.87 0.80 -9.64
CA SER A 36 -6.51 -0.37 -10.43
C SER A 36 -5.17 -0.12 -11.12
N ALA A 37 -4.20 -0.97 -10.81
CA ALA A 37 -2.87 -1.02 -11.42
C ALA A 37 -2.69 -2.39 -12.10
N GLU A 38 -1.72 -2.52 -12.99
CA GLU A 38 -1.48 -3.76 -13.75
C GLU A 38 -1.35 -5.00 -12.84
N ASP A 39 -0.66 -4.85 -11.71
CA ASP A 39 -0.41 -5.94 -10.74
C ASP A 39 -1.54 -6.12 -9.70
N ASN A 40 -2.50 -5.19 -9.62
CA ASN A 40 -3.57 -5.18 -8.62
C ASN A 40 -4.87 -4.70 -9.25
N VAL A 41 -5.50 -5.59 -10.01
CA VAL A 41 -6.85 -5.44 -10.59
C VAL A 41 -7.81 -6.34 -9.83
N GLU A 42 -9.09 -5.95 -9.72
CA GLU A 42 -10.14 -6.75 -9.06
C GLU A 42 -10.29 -8.17 -9.65
N GLU A 43 -9.90 -8.33 -10.91
CA GLU A 43 -10.00 -9.58 -11.67
C GLU A 43 -8.82 -10.54 -11.42
N THR A 44 -7.75 -10.09 -10.75
CA THR A 44 -6.59 -10.94 -10.46
C THR A 44 -7.01 -12.13 -9.58
N PRO A 45 -6.93 -13.39 -10.05
CA PRO A 45 -7.41 -14.51 -9.25
C PRO A 45 -6.44 -14.77 -8.09
N PHE A 46 -6.96 -14.76 -6.86
CA PHE A 46 -6.21 -15.14 -5.65
C PHE A 46 -6.93 -16.26 -4.91
N GLU A 47 -6.21 -17.36 -4.69
CA GLU A 47 -6.67 -18.51 -3.92
C GLU A 47 -5.63 -18.91 -2.89
N PHE A 48 -6.09 -19.32 -1.70
CA PHE A 48 -5.19 -19.84 -0.68
C PHE A 48 -4.66 -21.22 -1.08
N THR A 49 -3.42 -21.53 -0.69
CA THR A 49 -2.91 -22.91 -0.83
C THR A 49 -3.61 -23.86 0.14
N GLU A 50 -3.56 -25.16 -0.11
CA GLU A 50 -4.20 -26.16 0.75
C GLU A 50 -3.66 -26.15 2.19
N GLU A 51 -2.36 -25.89 2.36
CA GLU A 51 -1.73 -25.73 3.67
C GLU A 51 -2.29 -24.52 4.41
N ASN A 52 -2.48 -23.41 3.70
CA ASN A 52 -3.06 -22.20 4.26
C ASN A 52 -4.53 -22.40 4.62
N TYR A 53 -5.30 -23.19 3.86
CA TYR A 53 -6.66 -23.55 4.26
C TYR A 53 -6.71 -24.37 5.57
N LYS A 54 -5.73 -25.25 5.82
CA LYS A 54 -5.63 -25.97 7.12
C LYS A 54 -5.36 -24.99 8.26
N GLU A 55 -4.47 -24.02 8.03
CA GLU A 55 -4.14 -22.99 9.02
C GLU A 55 -5.31 -22.04 9.29
N ILE A 56 -6.06 -21.65 8.26
CA ILE A 56 -7.29 -20.86 8.38
C ILE A 56 -8.29 -21.57 9.30
N LYS A 57 -8.54 -22.87 9.08
CA LYS A 57 -9.43 -23.66 9.95
C LYS A 57 -8.95 -23.66 11.39
N ARG A 58 -7.64 -23.83 11.62
CA ARG A 58 -7.04 -23.80 12.95
C ARG A 58 -7.21 -22.43 13.64
N ILE A 59 -7.08 -21.34 12.90
CA ILE A 59 -7.27 -19.97 13.40
C ILE A 59 -8.74 -19.72 13.73
N LEU A 60 -9.65 -20.10 12.83
CA LEU A 60 -11.09 -19.92 13.01
C LEU A 60 -11.62 -20.66 14.23
N ASN A 61 -11.10 -21.85 14.52
CA ASN A 61 -11.46 -22.62 15.71
C ASN A 61 -11.12 -21.94 17.05
N LYS A 62 -10.28 -20.88 17.05
CA LYS A 62 -9.99 -20.10 18.26
C LYS A 62 -11.10 -19.13 18.61
N PHE A 63 -11.94 -18.78 17.64
CA PHE A 63 -13.01 -17.81 17.81
C PHE A 63 -14.36 -18.55 17.82
N PRO A 64 -15.34 -18.10 18.61
CA PRO A 64 -16.69 -18.66 18.54
C PRO A 64 -17.33 -18.34 17.18
N GLU A 65 -18.27 -19.18 16.74
CA GLU A 65 -18.89 -19.10 15.41
C GLU A 65 -19.58 -17.75 15.13
N ASN A 66 -20.08 -17.09 16.18
CA ASN A 66 -20.75 -15.80 16.06
C ASN A 66 -19.77 -14.63 15.83
N TYR A 67 -18.47 -14.81 16.11
CA TYR A 67 -17.44 -13.77 16.04
C TYR A 67 -16.26 -14.17 15.13
N LYS A 68 -16.56 -14.78 13.98
CA LYS A 68 -15.56 -15.12 12.94
C LYS A 68 -14.78 -13.89 12.44
N GLN A 69 -15.39 -12.69 12.48
CA GLN A 69 -14.74 -11.43 12.09
C GLN A 69 -13.43 -11.12 12.84
N SER A 70 -13.26 -11.64 14.06
CA SER A 70 -12.01 -11.48 14.83
C SER A 70 -10.80 -12.12 14.14
N GLY A 71 -11.04 -13.03 13.18
CA GLY A 71 -10.02 -13.64 12.35
C GLY A 71 -9.47 -12.76 11.23
N ILE A 72 -10.03 -11.58 10.92
CA ILE A 72 -9.63 -10.76 9.76
C ILE A 72 -8.13 -10.51 9.74
N ILE A 73 -7.55 -10.06 10.86
CA ILE A 73 -6.12 -9.72 10.96
C ILE A 73 -5.25 -10.95 10.64
N HIS A 74 -5.60 -12.11 11.21
CA HIS A 74 -4.84 -13.34 11.03
C HIS A 74 -4.92 -13.85 9.59
N LEU A 75 -6.10 -13.80 8.97
CA LEU A 75 -6.29 -14.24 7.59
C LEU A 75 -5.60 -13.28 6.60
N CYS A 76 -5.67 -11.97 6.83
CA CYS A 76 -4.95 -10.99 6.01
C CYS A 76 -3.43 -11.19 6.12
N PHE A 77 -2.91 -11.49 7.31
CA PHE A 77 -1.49 -11.76 7.48
C PHE A 77 -1.05 -13.02 6.72
N LEU A 78 -1.87 -14.08 6.74
CA LEU A 78 -1.62 -15.29 5.96
C LEU A 78 -1.62 -15.01 4.45
N ALA A 79 -2.60 -14.22 3.98
CA ALA A 79 -2.69 -13.82 2.58
C ALA A 79 -1.46 -13.01 2.14
N GLN A 80 -1.02 -12.05 2.96
CA GLN A 80 0.17 -11.23 2.68
C GLN A 80 1.44 -12.09 2.60
N LYS A 81 1.57 -13.08 3.51
CA LYS A 81 2.71 -14.01 3.51
C LYS A 81 2.72 -14.89 2.26
N GLN A 82 1.56 -15.33 1.80
CA GLN A 82 1.44 -16.12 0.57
C GLN A 82 1.75 -15.28 -0.68
N ASN A 83 1.33 -14.01 -0.69
CA ASN A 83 1.37 -13.13 -1.84
C ASN A 83 2.58 -12.17 -1.81
N ASN A 84 3.78 -12.71 -1.61
CA ASN A 84 5.05 -11.96 -1.70
C ASN A 84 5.11 -10.67 -0.86
N ASN A 85 4.58 -10.70 0.37
CA ASN A 85 4.54 -9.58 1.33
C ASN A 85 3.63 -8.39 0.93
N PHE A 86 2.71 -8.58 -0.03
CA PHE A 86 1.78 -7.56 -0.50
C PHE A 86 0.34 -8.09 -0.58
N LEU A 87 -0.66 -7.30 -0.19
CA LEU A 87 -2.08 -7.66 -0.26
C LEU A 87 -2.79 -7.05 -1.47
N THR A 88 -3.18 -7.89 -2.42
CA THR A 88 -4.05 -7.51 -3.53
C THR A 88 -5.51 -7.37 -3.10
N LEU A 89 -6.30 -6.63 -3.88
CA LEU A 89 -7.73 -6.46 -3.63
C LEU A 89 -8.46 -7.82 -3.65
N SER A 90 -8.10 -8.69 -4.59
CA SER A 90 -8.65 -10.03 -4.69
C SER A 90 -8.37 -10.90 -3.48
N ALA A 91 -7.19 -10.77 -2.87
CA ALA A 91 -6.87 -11.47 -1.62
C ALA A 91 -7.77 -10.99 -0.47
N MET A 92 -7.97 -9.68 -0.34
CA MET A 92 -8.89 -9.11 0.65
C MET A 92 -10.34 -9.58 0.43
N ASN A 93 -10.79 -9.60 -0.83
CA ASN A 93 -12.10 -10.12 -1.21
C ASN A 93 -12.27 -11.60 -0.88
N LYS A 94 -11.21 -12.40 -1.05
CA LYS A 94 -11.22 -13.81 -0.66
C LYS A 94 -11.33 -13.99 0.85
N VAL A 95 -10.61 -13.19 1.64
CA VAL A 95 -10.72 -13.19 3.11
C VAL A 95 -12.14 -12.82 3.55
N ALA A 96 -12.74 -11.78 2.93
CA ALA A 96 -14.11 -11.37 3.21
C ALA A 96 -15.12 -12.51 2.94
N LYS A 97 -14.97 -13.22 1.82
CA LYS A 97 -15.79 -14.39 1.48
C LYS A 97 -15.66 -15.53 2.50
N ILE A 98 -14.46 -15.81 3.00
CA ILE A 98 -14.22 -16.89 3.98
C ILE A 98 -14.84 -16.56 5.34
N LEU A 99 -14.78 -15.28 5.74
CA LEU A 99 -15.29 -14.83 7.04
C LEU A 99 -16.77 -14.43 7.02
N GLU A 100 -17.40 -14.43 5.84
CA GLU A 100 -18.80 -14.02 5.65
C GLU A 100 -19.06 -12.56 6.09
N VAL A 101 -18.04 -11.71 5.94
CA VAL A 101 -18.10 -10.27 6.28
C VAL A 101 -18.11 -9.42 5.02
N PRO A 102 -18.67 -8.20 5.05
CA PRO A 102 -18.61 -7.31 3.90
C PRO A 102 -17.15 -6.93 3.59
N PRO A 103 -16.75 -6.84 2.30
CA PRO A 103 -15.36 -6.55 1.92
C PRO A 103 -14.80 -5.25 2.51
N ILE A 104 -15.67 -4.25 2.70
CA ILE A 104 -15.30 -2.96 3.28
C ILE A 104 -14.66 -3.10 4.67
N SER A 105 -15.14 -4.03 5.51
CA SER A 105 -14.55 -4.27 6.83
C SER A 105 -13.11 -4.79 6.75
N VAL A 106 -12.78 -5.53 5.70
CA VAL A 106 -11.39 -5.97 5.45
C VAL A 106 -10.54 -4.82 4.94
N TYR A 107 -11.09 -3.95 4.08
CA TYR A 107 -10.38 -2.77 3.58
C TYR A 107 -10.07 -1.76 4.69
N GLU A 108 -11.00 -1.56 5.62
CA GLU A 108 -10.79 -0.73 6.80
C GLU A 108 -9.64 -1.26 7.67
N VAL A 109 -9.65 -2.56 7.98
CA VAL A 109 -8.59 -3.19 8.80
C VAL A 109 -7.23 -3.12 8.10
N THR A 110 -7.18 -3.42 6.80
CA THR A 110 -5.91 -3.42 6.04
C THR A 110 -5.36 -2.02 5.78
N SER A 111 -6.20 -1.00 5.72
CA SER A 111 -5.76 0.41 5.62
C SER A 111 -5.39 1.01 6.98
N PHE A 112 -5.96 0.50 8.08
CA PHE A 112 -5.72 0.97 9.43
C PHE A 112 -4.38 0.49 10.01
N TYR A 113 -4.04 -0.79 9.85
CA TYR A 113 -2.79 -1.34 10.39
C TYR A 113 -1.62 -1.15 9.42
N THR A 114 -0.55 -0.52 9.89
CA THR A 114 0.66 -0.21 9.10
C THR A 114 1.48 -1.43 8.68
N MET A 115 1.20 -2.62 9.22
CA MET A 115 1.86 -3.88 8.87
C MET A 115 1.44 -4.42 7.49
N PHE A 116 0.21 -4.11 7.07
CA PHE A 116 -0.36 -4.61 5.82
C PHE A 116 0.07 -3.75 4.65
N ASN A 117 0.97 -4.30 3.82
CA ASN A 117 1.42 -3.60 2.62
C ASN A 117 0.34 -3.74 1.55
N ARG A 118 -0.12 -2.60 1.03
CA ARG A 118 -1.09 -2.48 -0.08
C ARG A 118 -0.44 -2.06 -1.39
N GLU A 119 0.88 -2.03 -1.40
CA GLU A 119 1.70 -1.88 -2.60
C GLU A 119 2.79 -2.96 -2.56
N PRO A 120 3.28 -3.42 -3.73
CA PRO A 120 4.35 -4.41 -3.78
C PRO A 120 5.60 -3.87 -3.09
N VAL A 121 6.03 -4.58 -2.03
CA VAL A 121 7.29 -4.31 -1.34
C VAL A 121 8.36 -5.28 -1.81
N GLY A 122 9.63 -4.88 -1.71
CA GLY A 122 10.74 -5.77 -1.98
C GLY A 122 10.75 -7.00 -1.06
N LYS A 123 11.60 -7.99 -1.40
CA LYS A 123 11.77 -9.21 -0.59
C LYS A 123 12.13 -8.92 0.87
N TYR A 124 12.89 -7.85 1.11
CA TYR A 124 13.28 -7.39 2.44
C TYR A 124 12.65 -6.03 2.70
N HIS A 125 11.78 -5.96 3.70
CA HIS A 125 11.16 -4.71 4.16
C HIS A 125 11.83 -4.30 5.48
N LEU A 126 12.80 -3.39 5.40
CA LEU A 126 13.55 -2.89 6.56
C LEU A 126 12.80 -1.72 7.20
N GLN A 127 12.35 -1.90 8.44
CA GLN A 127 11.68 -0.86 9.23
C GLN A 127 12.65 -0.37 10.32
N VAL A 128 13.07 0.89 10.22
CA VAL A 128 13.91 1.56 11.23
C VAL A 128 12.99 2.42 12.09
N CYS A 129 13.01 2.18 13.41
CA CYS A 129 12.23 2.93 14.40
C CYS A 129 12.76 4.36 14.56
#